data_AF-A0A7H8IDJ6-F1
#
_entry.id   AF-A0A7H8IDJ6-F1
#
_cell.length_a   1.000
_cell.length_b   1.000
_cell.length_c   1.000
_cell.angle_alpha   90.00
_cell.angle_beta   90.00
_cell.angle_gamma   90.00
#
_symmetry.space_group_name_H-M   'P 1'
#
loop_
_entity.id
_entity.type
_entity.pdbx_description
1 polymer ?
#
loop_
_entity_poly.entity_id
_entity_poly.type
_entity_poly.pdbx_seq_one_letter_code
_entity_poly.pdbx_strand_id
1 'polypeptide(L)'
;MLFKRFRRKPTEEPLTSPPAPEHEDARWMPEPDGPDSEGMITLPGTGWTGEWWREMPVRVPWRVDVSEFLSRRPLPYLWPDDPEYRAHVDGGEHPEQLLHISWTDVFLHHPDDSVVIQCLRDAFTGDNVGNLTSVADLLGHTCAPEVKQEAAKAVWRLSDEGVHRVFNVLLSRGFFPSDYAALCVHEALGHLRAMCPPERAGTLASELGGPDQD
;
A
#
# COMPACT_ATOMS: atom_id res chain seq x y z
N MET A 1 -26.58 3.90 -61.13
CA MET A 1 -25.63 3.24 -62.05
C MET A 1 -24.82 4.31 -62.77
N LEU A 2 -23.53 4.05 -63.03
CA LEU A 2 -22.64 4.61 -64.06
C LEU A 2 -21.37 5.37 -63.58
N PHE A 3 -20.25 4.71 -63.92
CA PHE A 3 -18.90 5.20 -64.28
C PHE A 3 -17.81 5.53 -63.23
N LYS A 4 -16.95 4.50 -63.07
CA LYS A 4 -15.46 4.48 -63.10
C LYS A 4 -14.74 5.78 -63.53
N ARG A 5 -13.61 6.05 -62.83
CA ARG A 5 -12.24 6.42 -63.31
C ARG A 5 -11.60 7.36 -62.26
N PHE A 6 -10.34 7.29 -61.80
CA PHE A 6 -9.07 6.78 -62.32
C PHE A 6 -8.13 6.36 -61.16
N ARG A 7 -7.23 5.42 -61.44
CA ARG A 7 -6.03 5.12 -60.66
C ARG A 7 -5.13 6.36 -60.50
N ARG A 8 -4.59 6.57 -59.30
CA ARG A 8 -3.19 7.00 -59.10
C ARG A 8 -2.53 6.01 -58.14
N LYS A 9 -1.32 5.57 -58.48
CA LYS A 9 -0.44 4.79 -57.60
C LYS A 9 0.06 5.70 -56.46
N PRO A 10 0.46 5.12 -55.33
CA PRO A 10 0.92 5.90 -54.17
C PRO A 10 2.29 6.51 -54.47
N THR A 11 2.44 7.79 -54.15
CA THR A 11 3.77 8.38 -53.94
C THR A 11 4.23 7.91 -52.57
N GLU A 12 5.33 7.18 -52.53
CA GLU A 12 6.05 6.84 -51.30
C GLU A 12 6.56 8.14 -50.66
N GLU A 13 5.88 8.59 -49.61
CA GLU A 13 6.46 9.50 -48.63
C GLU A 13 6.94 8.67 -47.43
N PRO A 14 8.14 8.94 -46.89
CA PRO A 14 8.64 8.20 -45.76
C PRO A 14 7.74 8.44 -44.56
N LEU A 15 7.22 7.35 -43.99
CA LEU A 15 6.59 7.34 -42.67
C LEU A 15 7.64 7.82 -41.67
N THR A 16 7.62 9.11 -41.34
CA THR A 16 8.22 9.58 -40.10
C THR A 16 7.50 8.84 -38.99
N SER A 17 8.22 7.94 -38.32
CA SER A 17 7.75 7.28 -37.12
C SER A 17 7.07 8.30 -36.21
N PRO A 18 5.88 8.01 -35.66
CA PRO A 18 5.35 8.84 -34.59
C PRO A 18 6.43 8.93 -33.50
N PRO A 19 6.61 10.09 -32.87
CA PRO A 19 7.52 10.18 -31.72
C PRO A 19 7.11 9.11 -30.72
N ALA A 20 8.12 8.42 -30.17
CA ALA A 20 7.91 7.42 -29.13
C ALA A 20 6.99 8.01 -28.05
N PRO A 21 6.04 7.22 -27.50
CA PRO A 21 5.25 7.70 -26.38
C PRO A 21 6.23 8.15 -25.31
N GLU A 22 6.17 9.44 -24.98
CA GLU A 22 6.85 9.97 -23.82
C GLU A 22 6.38 9.11 -22.65
N HIS A 23 7.33 8.48 -21.96
CA HIS A 23 7.04 7.80 -20.70
C HIS A 23 6.47 8.86 -19.76
N GLU A 24 5.13 8.94 -19.68
CA GLU A 24 4.42 9.54 -18.56
C GLU A 24 4.54 8.62 -17.33
N ASP A 25 5.77 8.19 -17.02
CA ASP A 25 6.13 7.58 -15.73
C ASP A 25 6.47 8.72 -14.76
N ALA A 26 5.48 9.55 -14.50
CA ALA A 26 5.45 10.42 -13.34
C ALA A 26 4.01 10.42 -12.85
N ARG A 27 3.65 9.36 -12.12
CA ARG A 27 2.48 9.37 -11.24
C ARG A 27 2.65 10.61 -10.37
N TRP A 28 1.88 11.66 -10.68
CA TRP A 28 1.86 12.94 -9.99
C TRP A 28 1.37 12.72 -8.56
N MET A 29 2.27 12.30 -7.68
CA MET A 29 2.06 12.48 -6.25
C MET A 29 2.59 13.89 -5.97
N PRO A 30 1.74 14.86 -5.61
CA PRO A 30 2.27 16.10 -5.06
C PRO A 30 3.18 15.70 -3.90
N GLU A 31 4.40 16.25 -3.87
CA GLU A 31 5.20 16.13 -2.66
C GLU A 31 4.33 16.58 -1.50
N PRO A 32 4.26 15.81 -0.40
CA PRO A 32 3.45 16.20 0.73
C PRO A 32 3.88 17.61 1.13
N ASP A 33 2.92 18.54 1.10
CA ASP A 33 3.15 19.88 1.65
C ASP A 33 3.76 19.66 3.04
N GLY A 34 4.92 20.26 3.28
CA GLY A 34 5.62 20.12 4.56
C GLY A 34 4.71 20.46 5.75
N PRO A 35 5.13 20.16 6.99
CA PRO A 35 4.29 20.35 8.16
C PRO A 35 3.66 21.74 8.21
N ASP A 36 2.38 21.79 8.57
CA ASP A 36 1.69 23.04 8.84
C ASP A 36 2.24 23.74 10.11
N SER A 37 1.67 24.89 10.47
CA SER A 37 2.10 25.66 11.65
C SER A 37 1.96 24.91 12.98
N GLU A 38 1.19 23.82 13.01
CA GLU A 38 0.98 22.96 14.18
C GLU A 38 1.94 21.75 14.19
N GLY A 39 2.81 21.63 13.18
CA GLY A 39 3.71 20.49 13.03
C GLY A 39 3.00 19.23 12.54
N MET A 40 1.82 19.38 11.92
CA MET A 40 0.99 18.29 11.43
C MET A 40 1.05 18.23 9.90
N ILE A 41 0.78 17.06 9.35
CA ILE A 41 0.55 16.85 7.92
C ILE A 41 -0.80 16.18 7.73
N THR A 42 -1.39 16.40 6.56
CA THR A 42 -2.60 15.70 6.14
C THR A 42 -2.19 14.55 5.24
N LEU A 43 -2.55 13.32 5.60
CA LEU A 43 -2.23 12.18 4.77
C LEU A 43 -3.00 12.27 3.44
N PRO A 44 -2.31 12.14 2.29
CA PRO A 44 -2.98 12.08 1.01
C PRO A 44 -3.79 10.78 0.99
N GLY A 45 -5.08 10.86 0.71
CA GLY A 45 -5.95 9.67 0.60
C GLY A 45 -5.61 8.83 -0.63
N THR A 46 -4.50 8.10 -0.58
CA THR A 46 -4.04 7.18 -1.63
C THR A 46 -3.93 5.75 -1.08
N GLY A 47 -4.22 4.73 -1.90
CA GLY A 47 -4.32 3.33 -1.48
C GLY A 47 -5.77 2.88 -1.25
N TRP A 48 -5.98 1.64 -0.79
CA TRP A 48 -7.32 1.07 -0.54
C TRP A 48 -8.10 1.84 0.54
N THR A 49 -7.42 2.35 1.56
CA THR A 49 -7.99 3.25 2.59
C THR A 49 -8.01 4.72 2.14
N GLY A 50 -7.33 5.02 1.04
CA GLY A 50 -7.21 6.35 0.47
C GLY A 50 -8.52 6.95 -0.03
N GLU A 51 -9.49 6.15 -0.45
CA GLU A 51 -10.82 6.69 -0.81
C GLU A 51 -11.56 7.25 0.40
N TRP A 52 -11.53 6.54 1.53
CA TRP A 52 -12.12 7.02 2.79
C TRP A 52 -11.40 8.24 3.33
N TRP A 53 -10.07 8.28 3.24
CA TRP A 53 -9.28 9.43 3.69
C TRP A 53 -9.35 10.63 2.75
N ARG A 54 -9.71 10.44 1.48
CA ARG A 54 -10.01 11.54 0.56
C ARG A 54 -11.28 12.28 0.99
N GLU A 55 -12.28 11.56 1.48
CA GLU A 55 -13.53 12.14 1.97
C GLU A 55 -13.38 12.72 3.38
N MET A 56 -12.57 12.08 4.22
CA MET A 56 -12.25 12.56 5.58
C MET A 56 -10.74 12.53 5.82
N PRO A 57 -10.02 13.62 5.50
CA PRO A 57 -8.57 13.65 5.64
C PRO A 57 -8.11 13.44 7.08
N VAL A 58 -7.06 12.64 7.26
CA VAL A 58 -6.46 12.36 8.57
C VAL A 58 -5.26 13.27 8.77
N ARG A 59 -5.23 13.98 9.91
CA ARG A 59 -4.09 14.80 10.33
C ARG A 59 -3.19 14.01 11.28
N VAL A 60 -1.88 14.02 11.01
CA VAL A 60 -0.89 13.28 11.80
C VAL A 60 0.32 14.14 12.10
N PRO A 61 1.03 13.92 13.23
CA PRO A 61 2.26 14.65 13.51
C PRO A 61 3.34 14.32 12.49
N TRP A 62 4.02 15.34 11.96
CA TRP A 62 5.12 15.16 11.01
C TRP A 62 6.31 14.37 11.59
N ARG A 63 6.53 14.54 12.89
CA ARG A 63 7.51 13.76 13.67
C ARG A 63 6.79 13.08 14.82
N VAL A 64 6.85 11.76 14.84
CA VAL A 64 6.18 10.95 15.85
C VAL A 64 7.07 9.77 16.22
N ASP A 65 7.17 9.51 17.52
CA ASP A 65 7.62 8.20 18.01
C ASP A 65 6.38 7.30 18.05
N VAL A 66 6.33 6.31 17.17
CA VAL A 66 5.15 5.45 17.00
C VAL A 66 4.83 4.67 18.27
N SER A 67 5.86 4.11 18.93
CA SER A 67 5.69 3.34 20.15
C SER A 67 5.19 4.22 21.30
N GLU A 68 5.79 5.40 21.47
CA GLU A 68 5.35 6.35 22.49
C GLU A 68 3.90 6.78 22.23
N PHE A 69 3.56 7.11 20.99
CA PHE A 69 2.21 7.54 20.63
C PHE A 69 1.17 6.45 20.91
N LEU A 70 1.41 5.22 20.46
CA LEU A 70 0.48 4.10 20.62
C LEU A 70 0.35 3.60 22.07
N SER A 71 1.31 3.96 22.94
CA SER A 71 1.25 3.67 24.37
C SER A 71 0.33 4.59 25.16
N ARG A 72 -0.10 5.72 24.58
CA ARG A 72 -0.95 6.71 25.24
C ARG A 72 -2.31 6.12 25.58
N ARG A 73 -2.85 6.52 26.74
CA ARG A 73 -4.19 6.13 27.20
C ARG A 73 -4.93 7.38 27.72
N PRO A 74 -6.09 7.73 27.14
CA PRO A 74 -6.70 7.13 25.95
C PRO A 74 -5.89 7.45 24.67
N LEU A 75 -6.03 6.61 23.64
CA LEU A 75 -5.62 7.01 22.30
C LEU A 75 -6.57 8.07 21.75
N PRO A 76 -6.08 9.06 20.97
CA PRO A 76 -6.97 10.04 20.35
C PRO A 76 -7.80 9.40 19.24
N TYR A 77 -9.01 9.91 19.00
CA TYR A 77 -9.81 9.61 17.81
C TYR A 77 -9.13 10.18 16.56
N LEU A 78 -9.24 9.50 15.41
CA LEU A 78 -8.80 10.06 14.13
C LEU A 78 -9.59 11.32 13.77
N TRP A 79 -10.91 11.29 14.00
CA TRP A 79 -11.83 12.41 13.78
C TRP A 79 -12.62 12.71 15.07
N PRO A 80 -12.03 13.49 16.00
CA PRO A 80 -12.65 13.73 17.32
C PRO A 80 -13.93 14.56 17.26
N ASP A 81 -14.13 15.32 16.18
CA ASP A 81 -15.30 16.16 15.96
C ASP A 81 -16.43 15.44 15.20
N ASP A 82 -16.19 14.21 14.73
CA ASP A 82 -17.19 13.39 14.03
C ASP A 82 -17.96 12.51 15.04
N PRO A 83 -19.25 12.80 15.30
CA PRO A 83 -20.05 12.04 16.26
C PRO A 83 -20.39 10.63 15.78
N GLU A 84 -20.49 10.38 14.47
CA GLU A 84 -20.80 9.05 13.91
C GLU A 84 -19.59 8.13 14.04
N TYR A 85 -18.40 8.62 13.68
CA TYR A 85 -17.15 7.90 13.88
C TYR A 85 -16.92 7.56 15.36
N ARG A 86 -17.12 8.54 16.25
CA ARG A 86 -16.97 8.31 17.70
C ARG A 86 -17.94 7.27 18.21
N ALA A 87 -19.21 7.33 17.80
CA ALA A 87 -20.21 6.33 18.16
C ALA A 87 -19.84 4.92 17.64
N HIS A 88 -19.24 4.84 16.44
CA HIS A 88 -18.74 3.58 15.90
C HIS A 88 -17.59 3.00 16.74
N VAL A 89 -16.59 3.83 17.09
CA VAL A 89 -15.46 3.40 17.93
C VAL A 89 -15.93 3.01 19.32
N ASP A 90 -16.72 3.87 19.98
CA ASP A 90 -17.19 3.67 21.35
C ASP A 90 -18.20 2.52 21.47
N GLY A 91 -18.92 2.23 20.38
CA GLY A 91 -19.86 1.11 20.30
C GLY A 91 -19.23 -0.23 19.96
N GLY A 92 -17.95 -0.27 19.59
CA GLY A 92 -17.21 -1.50 19.31
C GLY A 92 -16.93 -2.33 20.57
N GLU A 93 -16.74 -3.65 20.42
CA GLU A 93 -16.43 -4.54 21.55
C GLU A 93 -15.11 -4.16 22.24
N HIS A 94 -14.15 -3.63 21.48
CA HIS A 94 -12.82 -3.23 21.95
C HIS A 94 -12.38 -1.87 21.38
N PRO A 95 -12.90 -0.74 21.92
CA PRO A 95 -12.66 0.61 21.36
C PRO A 95 -11.17 0.99 21.27
N GLU A 96 -10.38 0.70 22.30
CA GLU A 96 -8.93 0.97 22.31
C GLU A 96 -8.18 0.15 21.24
N GLN A 97 -8.62 -1.08 20.97
CA GLN A 97 -8.03 -1.92 19.93
C GLN A 97 -8.37 -1.38 18.54
N LEU A 98 -9.61 -0.89 18.33
CA LEU A 98 -10.01 -0.24 17.09
C LEU A 98 -9.15 1.01 16.84
N LEU A 99 -8.98 1.87 17.84
CA LEU A 99 -8.10 3.05 17.74
C LEU A 99 -6.65 2.65 17.44
N HIS A 100 -6.14 1.60 18.06
CA HIS A 100 -4.80 1.11 17.79
C HIS A 100 -4.63 0.63 16.35
N ILE A 101 -5.60 -0.13 15.82
CA ILE A 101 -5.61 -0.58 14.42
C ILE A 101 -5.70 0.60 13.46
N SER A 102 -6.57 1.58 13.75
CA SER A 102 -6.72 2.80 12.96
C SER A 102 -5.41 3.62 12.92
N TRP A 103 -4.77 3.86 14.06
CA TRP A 103 -3.50 4.60 14.11
C TRP A 103 -2.34 3.83 13.48
N THR A 104 -2.31 2.49 13.63
CA THR A 104 -1.33 1.65 12.92
C THR A 104 -1.50 1.83 11.41
N ASP A 105 -2.74 1.83 10.91
CA ASP A 105 -3.01 2.05 9.48
C ASP A 105 -2.49 3.40 9.00
N VAL A 106 -2.79 4.44 9.78
CA VAL A 106 -2.38 5.82 9.53
C VAL A 106 -0.87 5.96 9.48
N PHE A 107 -0.13 5.37 10.42
CA PHE A 107 1.33 5.42 10.40
C PHE A 107 1.98 4.60 9.28
N LEU A 108 1.32 3.54 8.80
CA LEU A 108 1.78 2.79 7.62
C LEU A 108 1.69 3.59 6.32
N HIS A 109 0.88 4.65 6.29
CA HIS A 109 0.74 5.55 5.15
C HIS A 109 1.44 6.91 5.38
N HIS A 110 2.25 7.01 6.43
CA HIS A 110 2.98 8.24 6.71
C HIS A 110 4.03 8.51 5.61
N PRO A 111 4.20 9.75 5.14
CA PRO A 111 5.17 10.07 4.08
C PRO A 111 6.64 10.00 4.53
N ASP A 112 6.91 10.05 5.84
CA ASP A 112 8.24 9.80 6.40
C ASP A 112 8.47 8.28 6.55
N ASP A 113 9.36 7.73 5.72
CA ASP A 113 9.75 6.32 5.73
C ASP A 113 10.17 5.82 7.12
N SER A 114 10.77 6.68 7.96
CA SER A 114 11.21 6.30 9.30
C SER A 114 10.04 5.98 10.23
N VAL A 115 8.92 6.70 10.08
CA VAL A 115 7.67 6.45 10.81
C VAL A 115 7.04 5.14 10.35
N VAL A 116 7.00 4.89 9.04
CA VAL A 116 6.50 3.64 8.47
C VAL A 116 7.32 2.45 8.96
N ILE A 117 8.65 2.55 8.91
CA ILE A 117 9.58 1.51 9.39
C ILE A 117 9.40 1.24 10.89
N GLN A 118 9.28 2.30 11.71
CA GLN A 118 9.04 2.13 13.14
C GLN A 118 7.68 1.45 13.39
N CYS A 119 6.63 1.86 12.68
CA CYS A 119 5.31 1.26 12.78
C CYS A 119 5.31 -0.23 12.42
N LEU A 120 5.99 -0.60 11.32
CA LEU A 120 6.14 -2.00 10.92
C LEU A 120 6.83 -2.84 12.01
N ARG A 121 7.83 -2.28 12.71
CA ARG A 121 8.59 -2.98 13.75
C ARG A 121 7.84 -3.13 15.06
N ASP A 122 7.23 -2.04 15.52
CA ASP A 122 6.82 -1.92 16.91
C ASP A 122 5.30 -2.07 17.09
N ALA A 123 4.51 -1.72 16.07
CA ALA A 123 3.06 -1.70 16.14
C ALA A 123 2.40 -2.84 15.35
N PHE A 124 3.00 -3.25 14.24
CA PHE A 124 2.49 -4.34 13.41
C PHE A 124 2.86 -5.71 13.99
N THR A 125 2.11 -6.11 15.03
CA THR A 125 2.17 -7.42 15.66
C THR A 125 1.23 -8.39 14.94
N GLY A 126 1.59 -9.68 14.85
CA GLY A 126 1.00 -10.71 13.97
C GLY A 126 -0.53 -10.90 13.93
N ASP A 127 -1.28 -10.21 14.80
CA ASP A 127 -2.74 -10.24 14.95
C ASP A 127 -3.45 -9.07 14.25
N ASN A 128 -2.72 -8.16 13.60
CA ASN A 128 -3.26 -6.95 12.95
C ASN A 128 -3.86 -7.24 11.57
N VAL A 129 -4.87 -8.11 11.52
CA VAL A 129 -5.57 -8.49 10.29
C VAL A 129 -6.16 -7.28 9.56
N GLY A 130 -6.53 -6.23 10.29
CA GLY A 130 -7.08 -4.99 9.74
C GLY A 130 -6.11 -4.18 8.87
N ASN A 131 -4.79 -4.38 9.01
CA ASN A 131 -3.76 -3.60 8.31
C ASN A 131 -3.00 -4.40 7.24
N LEU A 132 -3.43 -5.64 6.93
CA LEU A 132 -2.74 -6.51 5.97
C LEU A 132 -2.70 -5.91 4.56
N THR A 133 -3.78 -5.25 4.14
CA THR A 133 -3.85 -4.58 2.84
C THR A 133 -2.81 -3.46 2.74
N SER A 134 -2.66 -2.67 3.80
CA SER A 134 -1.68 -1.57 3.85
C SER A 134 -0.24 -2.09 3.74
N VAL A 135 0.06 -3.23 4.36
CA VAL A 135 1.37 -3.89 4.19
C VAL A 135 1.56 -4.45 2.77
N ALA A 136 0.49 -4.98 2.15
CA ALA A 136 0.54 -5.39 0.75
C ALA A 136 0.75 -4.19 -0.19
N ASP A 137 0.13 -3.05 0.09
CA ASP A 137 0.30 -1.79 -0.67
C ASP A 137 1.75 -1.29 -0.58
N LEU A 138 2.36 -1.31 0.62
CA LEU A 138 3.77 -0.96 0.81
C LEU A 138 4.71 -1.85 -0.03
N LEU A 139 4.38 -3.12 -0.22
CA LEU A 139 5.14 -4.05 -1.05
C LEU A 139 4.84 -3.85 -2.56
N GLY A 140 3.56 -3.69 -2.90
CA GLY A 140 3.00 -3.68 -4.25
C GLY A 140 3.08 -2.34 -4.99
N HIS A 141 3.47 -1.26 -4.31
CA HIS A 141 3.72 0.04 -4.92
C HIS A 141 5.19 0.47 -4.84
N THR A 142 5.50 1.58 -5.50
CA THR A 142 6.82 2.21 -5.45
C THR A 142 6.98 2.96 -4.13
N CYS A 143 7.91 2.52 -3.29
CA CYS A 143 8.34 3.18 -2.06
C CYS A 143 9.84 2.90 -1.83
N ALA A 144 10.43 3.44 -0.78
CA ALA A 144 11.85 3.23 -0.47
C ALA A 144 12.16 1.72 -0.28
N PRO A 145 13.30 1.22 -0.81
CA PRO A 145 13.69 -0.19 -0.66
C PRO A 145 13.73 -0.68 0.79
N GLU A 146 14.11 0.19 1.72
CA GLU A 146 14.18 -0.08 3.16
C GLU A 146 12.79 -0.35 3.74
N VAL A 147 11.77 0.39 3.29
CA VAL A 147 10.37 0.18 3.66
C VAL A 147 9.89 -1.17 3.14
N LYS A 148 10.16 -1.52 1.87
CA LYS A 148 9.81 -2.84 1.32
C LYS A 148 10.46 -3.99 2.09
N GLN A 149 11.74 -3.84 2.47
CA GLN A 149 12.43 -4.86 3.27
C GLN A 149 11.79 -5.04 4.64
N GLU A 150 11.45 -3.95 5.33
CA GLU A 150 10.84 -4.05 6.65
C GLU A 150 9.39 -4.56 6.58
N ALA A 151 8.65 -4.19 5.54
CA ALA A 151 7.32 -4.73 5.26
C ALA A 151 7.38 -6.25 5.01
N ALA A 152 8.36 -6.72 4.23
CA ALA A 152 8.56 -8.15 4.00
C ALA A 152 8.88 -8.91 5.31
N LYS A 153 9.72 -8.35 6.19
CA LYS A 153 9.95 -8.93 7.52
C LYS A 153 8.68 -8.97 8.36
N ALA A 154 7.88 -7.89 8.30
CA ALA A 154 6.62 -7.79 9.02
C ALA A 154 5.62 -8.88 8.56
N VAL A 155 5.53 -9.16 7.26
CA VAL A 155 4.72 -10.26 6.73
C VAL A 155 5.13 -11.61 7.33
N TRP A 156 6.43 -11.89 7.46
CA TRP A 156 6.89 -13.16 8.02
C TRP A 156 6.68 -13.30 9.54
N ARG A 157 6.35 -12.21 10.25
CA ARG A 157 5.90 -12.24 11.65
C ARG A 157 4.43 -12.63 11.80
N LEU A 158 3.65 -12.65 10.71
CA LEU A 158 2.23 -13.00 10.74
C LEU A 158 2.00 -14.51 10.95
N SER A 159 0.77 -14.87 11.29
CA SER A 159 0.28 -16.24 11.15
C SER A 159 0.29 -16.69 9.68
N ASP A 160 0.24 -17.99 9.42
CA ASP A 160 0.16 -18.51 8.03
C ASP A 160 -1.07 -17.95 7.29
N GLU A 161 -2.18 -17.73 8.00
CA GLU A 161 -3.37 -17.08 7.43
C GLU A 161 -3.09 -15.62 7.03
N GLY A 162 -2.37 -14.87 7.86
CA GLY A 162 -1.97 -13.49 7.54
C GLY A 162 -1.05 -13.42 6.33
N VAL A 163 -0.04 -14.31 6.26
CA VAL A 163 0.84 -14.45 5.10
C VAL A 163 0.01 -14.74 3.84
N HIS A 164 -0.88 -15.73 3.91
CA HIS A 164 -1.73 -16.12 2.78
C HIS A 164 -2.60 -14.96 2.27
N ARG A 165 -3.18 -14.16 3.18
CA ARG A 165 -3.97 -12.97 2.81
C ARG A 165 -3.13 -11.94 2.06
N VAL A 166 -1.91 -11.65 2.51
CA VAL A 166 -1.00 -10.72 1.82
C VAL A 166 -0.63 -11.24 0.43
N PHE A 167 -0.32 -12.54 0.29
CA PHE A 167 -0.06 -13.15 -1.02
C PHE A 167 -1.29 -13.11 -1.94
N ASN A 168 -2.50 -13.31 -1.42
CA ASN A 168 -3.72 -13.21 -2.21
C ASN A 168 -3.94 -11.80 -2.77
N VAL A 169 -3.62 -10.76 -1.99
CA VAL A 169 -3.66 -9.36 -2.43
C VAL A 169 -2.57 -9.13 -3.49
N LEU A 170 -1.31 -9.40 -3.19
CA LEU A 170 -0.20 -9.18 -4.14
C LEU A 170 -0.34 -9.94 -5.47
N LEU A 171 -0.89 -11.16 -5.43
CA LEU A 171 -1.06 -12.03 -6.59
C LEU A 171 -2.45 -11.94 -7.20
N SER A 172 -3.29 -11.01 -6.74
CA SER A 172 -4.64 -10.79 -7.24
C SER A 172 -5.49 -12.08 -7.30
N ARG A 173 -5.36 -12.94 -6.28
CA ARG A 173 -6.09 -14.22 -6.15
C ARG A 173 -7.44 -14.07 -5.42
N GLY A 174 -7.75 -12.87 -4.95
CA GLY A 174 -9.00 -12.54 -4.27
C GLY A 174 -10.20 -12.35 -5.20
N PHE A 175 -11.33 -11.98 -4.60
CA PHE A 175 -12.57 -11.68 -5.35
C PHE A 175 -12.47 -10.38 -6.15
N PHE A 176 -11.74 -9.39 -5.62
CA PHE A 176 -11.44 -8.14 -6.30
C PHE A 176 -9.98 -8.17 -6.77
N PRO A 177 -9.72 -7.85 -8.04
CA PRO A 177 -8.36 -7.79 -8.54
C PRO A 177 -7.62 -6.61 -7.91
N SER A 178 -6.35 -6.84 -7.58
CA SER A 178 -5.45 -5.76 -7.18
C SER A 178 -4.92 -5.04 -8.42
N ASP A 179 -4.62 -3.75 -8.29
CA ASP A 179 -4.19 -2.87 -9.38
C ASP A 179 -2.65 -2.75 -9.50
N TYR A 180 -1.90 -3.58 -8.77
CA TYR A 180 -0.45 -3.55 -8.80
C TYR A 180 0.12 -3.91 -10.18
N ALA A 181 1.10 -3.13 -10.64
CA ALA A 181 1.84 -3.44 -11.85
C ALA A 181 2.65 -4.73 -11.67
N ALA A 182 2.74 -5.56 -12.72
CA ALA A 182 3.46 -6.83 -12.67
C ALA A 182 4.92 -6.71 -12.22
N LEU A 183 5.59 -5.61 -12.59
CA LEU A 183 6.96 -5.31 -12.13
C LEU A 183 7.01 -5.09 -10.61
N CYS A 184 6.07 -4.33 -10.06
CA CYS A 184 5.99 -4.08 -8.62
C CYS A 184 5.69 -5.38 -7.84
N VAL A 185 4.82 -6.23 -8.37
CA VAL A 185 4.56 -7.57 -7.80
C VAL A 185 5.83 -8.42 -7.83
N HIS A 186 6.56 -8.43 -8.94
CA HIS A 186 7.81 -9.18 -9.05
C HIS A 186 8.86 -8.72 -8.00
N GLU A 187 9.02 -7.40 -7.84
CA GLU A 187 9.88 -6.82 -6.80
C GLU A 187 9.42 -7.20 -5.39
N ALA A 188 8.12 -7.09 -5.11
CA ALA A 188 7.52 -7.49 -3.83
C ALA A 188 7.85 -8.94 -3.49
N LEU A 189 7.67 -9.86 -4.44
CA LEU A 189 8.03 -11.27 -4.28
C LEU A 189 9.54 -11.46 -4.07
N GLY A 190 10.38 -10.64 -4.72
CA GLY A 190 11.82 -10.61 -4.50
C GLY A 190 12.17 -10.30 -3.03
N HIS A 191 11.56 -9.26 -2.46
CA HIS A 191 11.74 -8.89 -1.06
C HIS A 191 11.21 -9.97 -0.10
N LEU A 192 10.04 -10.54 -0.38
CA LEU A 192 9.46 -11.61 0.42
C LEU A 192 10.35 -12.86 0.43
N ARG A 193 10.92 -13.26 -0.72
CA ARG A 193 11.90 -14.35 -0.80
C ARG A 193 13.16 -14.05 -0.01
N ALA A 194 13.72 -12.85 -0.19
CA ALA A 194 14.98 -12.46 0.45
C ALA A 194 14.87 -12.41 1.99
N MET A 195 13.72 -11.98 2.51
CA MET A 195 13.47 -11.86 3.95
C MET A 195 12.80 -13.09 4.56
N CYS A 196 12.54 -14.14 3.77
CA CYS A 196 11.90 -15.36 4.26
C CYS A 196 12.81 -16.08 5.26
N PRO A 197 12.38 -16.28 6.51
CA PRO A 197 13.17 -17.07 7.45
C PRO A 197 13.16 -18.56 7.04
N PRO A 198 14.23 -19.33 7.33
CA PRO A 198 14.36 -20.71 6.87
C PRO A 198 13.18 -21.61 7.25
N GLU A 199 12.62 -21.43 8.44
CA GLU A 199 11.47 -22.17 8.96
C GLU A 199 10.15 -21.92 8.19
N ARG A 200 10.06 -20.81 7.43
CA ARG A 200 8.89 -20.46 6.61
C ARG A 200 9.05 -20.83 5.12
N ALA A 201 10.14 -21.49 4.73
CA ALA A 201 10.40 -21.86 3.33
C ALA A 201 9.27 -22.72 2.73
N GLY A 202 8.64 -23.59 3.53
CA GLY A 202 7.48 -24.39 3.10
C GLY A 202 6.25 -23.53 2.79
N THR A 203 5.94 -22.55 3.65
CA THR A 203 4.86 -21.58 3.43
C THR A 203 5.12 -20.77 2.16
N LEU A 204 6.34 -20.25 1.98
CA LEU A 204 6.73 -19.53 0.77
C LEU A 204 6.55 -20.37 -0.50
N ALA A 205 7.01 -21.62 -0.50
CA ALA A 205 6.86 -22.52 -1.64
C ALA A 205 5.38 -22.77 -1.96
N SER A 206 4.55 -23.02 -0.92
CA SER A 206 3.11 -23.20 -1.07
C SER A 206 2.45 -21.98 -1.72
N GLU A 207 2.74 -20.78 -1.22
CA GLU A 207 2.17 -19.54 -1.76
C GLU A 207 2.59 -19.25 -3.20
N LEU A 208 3.79 -19.66 -3.60
CA LEU A 208 4.28 -19.49 -4.97
C LEU A 208 3.85 -20.60 -5.95
N GLY A 209 3.12 -21.62 -5.49
CA GLY A 209 2.63 -22.72 -6.34
C GLY A 209 3.49 -23.99 -6.34
N GLY A 210 4.45 -24.12 -5.41
CA GLY A 210 5.28 -25.32 -5.21
C GLY A 210 6.45 -25.47 -6.21
N PRO A 211 7.40 -26.37 -5.96
CA PRO A 211 8.59 -26.59 -6.80
C PRO A 211 8.34 -27.32 -8.14
N ASP A 212 7.09 -27.44 -8.61
CA ASP A 212 6.73 -28.19 -9.83
C ASP A 212 6.29 -27.28 -11.01
N GLN A 213 6.88 -26.09 -11.12
CA GLN A 213 6.80 -25.27 -12.34
C GLN A 213 8.18 -24.72 -12.70
N ASP A 214 9.07 -25.62 -13.12
CA ASP A 214 9.97 -25.51 -14.29
C ASP A 214 10.93 -26.72 -14.37
#